data_AF-F7JTS1-F1
#
_entry.id   AF-F7JTS1-F1
#
_cell.length_a   1.000
_cell.length_b   1.000
_cell.length_c   1.000
_cell.angle_alpha   90.00
_cell.angle_beta   90.00
_cell.angle_gamma   90.00
#
_symmetry.space_group_name_H-M   'P 1'
#
loop_
_entity.id
_entity.type
_entity.pdbx_description
1 polymer ?
#
loop_
_entity_poly.entity_id
_entity_poly.type
_entity_poly.pdbx_seq_one_letter_code
_entity_poly.pdbx_strand_id
1 'polypeptide(L)'
;MQKIYRIKTSPCAGQENMIIGNQYRITVLTEGLVRLEYNADGEFEDRATQMVLYRDFPEVDYRVIHTENGIEINTSRLHLVYDEKEFSSGGLSIHVKGSVNSTWHYGEQICDLGGTARTLDGVDGEIRLDHGVVSRNGFSLLDDSNSHVLLEDGWIKSRKKGEGSLFLGIWSRL
;
A
#
# COMPACT_ATOMS: atom_id res chain seq x y z
N MET A 1 -8.66 -18.41 -22.07
CA MET A 1 -9.07 -19.07 -20.80
C MET A 1 -10.60 -19.10 -20.73
N GLN A 2 -11.22 -20.19 -20.27
CA GLN A 2 -12.69 -20.22 -20.12
C GLN A 2 -13.16 -19.20 -19.08
N LYS A 3 -14.37 -18.67 -19.24
CA LYS A 3 -14.93 -17.59 -18.40
C LYS A 3 -14.97 -17.94 -16.91
N ILE A 4 -15.13 -19.23 -16.58
CA ILE A 4 -15.18 -19.74 -15.19
C ILE A 4 -13.86 -19.59 -14.42
N TYR A 5 -12.73 -19.42 -15.12
CA TYR A 5 -11.42 -19.25 -14.49
C TYR A 5 -11.01 -17.78 -14.36
N ARG A 6 -11.86 -16.83 -14.79
CA ARG A 6 -11.58 -15.40 -14.64
C ARG A 6 -11.92 -14.98 -13.22
N ILE A 7 -10.91 -14.49 -12.50
CA ILE A 7 -11.07 -13.92 -11.16
C ILE A 7 -11.83 -12.60 -11.28
N LYS A 8 -12.86 -12.39 -10.46
CA LYS A 8 -13.53 -11.09 -10.35
C LYS A 8 -12.58 -10.11 -9.67
N THR A 9 -12.44 -8.93 -10.23
CA THR A 9 -11.58 -7.85 -9.71
C THR A 9 -12.31 -6.52 -9.81
N SER A 10 -11.88 -5.55 -9.01
CA SER A 10 -12.31 -4.16 -9.14
C SER A 10 -11.16 -3.25 -8.70
N PRO A 11 -10.14 -3.11 -9.57
CA PRO A 11 -8.81 -2.66 -9.16
C PRO A 11 -8.59 -1.15 -9.19
N CYS A 12 -9.52 -0.40 -9.77
CA CYS A 12 -9.48 1.06 -9.84
C CYS A 12 -10.16 1.62 -8.58
N ALA A 13 -9.47 2.51 -7.86
CA ALA A 13 -10.08 3.23 -6.76
C ALA A 13 -10.97 4.38 -7.27
N GLY A 14 -11.87 4.86 -6.42
CA GLY A 14 -12.62 6.09 -6.69
C GLY A 14 -11.70 7.31 -6.77
N GLN A 15 -12.01 8.25 -7.68
CA GLN A 15 -11.19 9.45 -7.89
C GLN A 15 -11.20 10.35 -6.64
N GLU A 16 -12.30 10.36 -5.91
CA GLU A 16 -12.50 11.05 -4.64
C GLU A 16 -11.53 10.59 -3.54
N ASN A 17 -10.97 9.39 -3.67
CA ASN A 17 -10.01 8.80 -2.73
C ASN A 17 -8.55 8.98 -3.17
N MET A 18 -8.30 9.64 -4.30
CA MET A 18 -6.96 9.78 -4.88
C MET A 18 -6.41 11.21 -4.74
N ILE A 19 -5.16 11.30 -4.31
CA ILE A 19 -4.33 12.49 -4.38
C ILE A 19 -3.23 12.21 -5.40
N ILE A 20 -3.22 12.93 -6.52
CA ILE A 20 -2.32 12.67 -7.65
C ILE A 20 -1.43 13.89 -7.87
N GLY A 21 -0.11 13.68 -7.80
CA GLY A 21 0.90 14.63 -8.25
C GLY A 21 1.56 14.16 -9.55
N ASN A 22 2.65 14.83 -9.95
CA ASN A 22 3.32 14.53 -11.21
C ASN A 22 3.93 13.12 -11.27
N GLN A 23 4.49 12.65 -10.16
CA GLN A 23 5.25 11.39 -10.07
C GLN A 23 4.74 10.48 -8.96
N TYR A 24 3.68 10.88 -8.26
CA TYR A 24 3.15 10.14 -7.12
C TYR A 24 1.63 10.05 -7.18
N ARG A 25 1.11 8.98 -6.61
CA ARG A 25 -0.31 8.84 -6.30
C ARG A 25 -0.47 8.25 -4.91
N ILE A 26 -1.21 8.96 -4.06
CA ILE A 26 -1.63 8.47 -2.75
C ILE A 26 -3.13 8.17 -2.84
N THR A 27 -3.52 6.94 -2.51
CA THR A 27 -4.93 6.54 -2.48
C THR A 27 -5.34 6.20 -1.05
N VAL A 28 -6.34 6.89 -0.51
CA VAL A 28 -6.92 6.62 0.81
C VAL A 28 -8.03 5.60 0.64
N LEU A 29 -7.75 4.33 0.92
CA LEU A 29 -8.72 3.23 0.71
C LEU A 29 -9.66 3.05 1.90
N THR A 30 -9.20 3.38 3.11
CA THR A 30 -10.03 3.52 4.32
C THR A 30 -9.39 4.56 5.23
N GLU A 31 -10.04 4.93 6.33
CA GLU A 31 -9.43 5.81 7.35
C GLU A 31 -8.08 5.29 7.88
N GLY A 32 -7.81 3.97 7.80
CA GLY A 32 -6.57 3.35 8.26
C GLY A 32 -5.85 2.54 7.20
N LEU A 33 -6.13 2.72 5.91
CA LEU A 33 -5.44 2.01 4.82
C LEU A 33 -5.14 2.99 3.69
N VAL A 34 -3.85 3.19 3.42
CA VAL A 34 -3.37 4.04 2.34
C VAL A 34 -2.50 3.24 1.38
N ARG A 35 -2.63 3.53 0.10
CA ARG A 35 -1.71 3.07 -0.96
C ARG A 35 -0.83 4.23 -1.39
N LEU A 36 0.45 3.96 -1.54
CA LEU A 36 1.47 4.91 -1.95
C LEU A 36 2.09 4.39 -3.24
N GLU A 37 2.00 5.18 -4.30
CA GLU A 37 2.63 4.89 -5.58
C GLU A 37 3.58 6.02 -5.95
N TYR A 38 4.77 5.66 -6.42
CA TYR A 38 5.72 6.59 -7.01
C TYR A 38 6.25 5.99 -8.31
N ASN A 39 6.28 6.83 -9.36
CA ASN A 39 6.83 6.51 -10.65
C ASN A 39 7.41 7.79 -11.27
N ALA A 40 8.68 7.73 -11.68
CA ALA A 40 9.37 8.86 -12.30
C ALA A 40 8.70 9.38 -13.59
N ASP A 41 7.97 8.51 -14.30
CA ASP A 41 7.25 8.84 -15.53
C ASP A 41 5.77 9.25 -15.28
N GLY A 42 5.30 9.22 -14.02
CA GLY A 42 3.91 9.53 -13.68
C GLY A 42 2.89 8.49 -14.13
N GLU A 43 3.33 7.26 -14.43
CA GLU A 43 2.46 6.14 -14.77
C GLU A 43 2.12 5.32 -13.52
N PHE A 44 0.83 5.11 -13.24
CA PHE A 44 0.38 4.37 -12.05
C PHE A 44 -0.34 3.08 -12.42
N GLU A 45 -0.40 2.14 -11.47
CA GLU A 45 -0.92 0.80 -11.72
C GLU A 45 -2.38 0.68 -11.26
N ASP A 46 -3.28 0.62 -12.24
CA ASP A 46 -4.73 0.47 -12.05
C ASP A 46 -5.25 -0.94 -12.29
N ARG A 47 -4.40 -1.88 -12.72
CA ARG A 47 -4.79 -3.28 -12.88
C ARG A 47 -4.72 -4.01 -11.54
N ALA A 48 -5.49 -5.08 -11.43
CA ALA A 48 -5.38 -5.99 -10.29
C ALA A 48 -4.00 -6.67 -10.30
N THR A 49 -3.45 -6.94 -9.13
CA THR A 49 -2.25 -7.76 -8.99
C THR A 49 -2.59 -9.10 -8.36
N GLN A 50 -1.63 -10.01 -8.36
CA GLN A 50 -1.77 -11.28 -7.63
C GLN A 50 -1.98 -11.09 -6.12
N MET A 51 -1.55 -9.95 -5.56
CA MET A 51 -1.70 -9.65 -4.13
C MET A 51 -2.93 -8.77 -3.84
N VAL A 52 -3.29 -7.84 -4.72
CA VAL A 52 -4.36 -6.87 -4.48
C VAL A 52 -5.34 -6.83 -5.66
N LEU A 53 -6.55 -7.37 -5.43
CA LEU A 53 -7.60 -7.53 -6.44
C LEU A 53 -8.64 -6.41 -6.47
N TYR A 54 -8.85 -5.75 -5.33
CA TYR A 54 -9.93 -4.78 -5.10
C TYR A 54 -9.37 -3.50 -4.50
N ARG A 55 -9.72 -2.36 -5.10
CA ARG A 55 -9.36 -1.02 -4.62
C ARG A 55 -10.52 -0.03 -4.74
N ASP A 56 -11.69 -0.47 -5.18
CA ASP A 56 -12.94 0.27 -5.34
C ASP A 56 -13.68 0.48 -4.02
N PHE A 57 -12.98 1.00 -3.01
CA PHE A 57 -13.58 1.31 -1.72
C PHE A 57 -14.48 2.55 -1.81
N PRO A 58 -15.52 2.66 -0.97
CA PRO A 58 -16.34 3.87 -0.86
C PRO A 58 -15.50 5.11 -0.54
N GLU A 59 -16.07 6.29 -0.80
CA GLU A 59 -15.50 7.59 -0.39
C GLU A 59 -15.09 7.58 1.09
N VAL A 60 -13.89 8.07 1.38
CA VAL A 60 -13.32 8.15 2.73
C VAL A 60 -13.31 9.61 3.20
N ASP A 61 -13.65 9.85 4.46
CA ASP A 61 -13.46 11.17 5.08
C ASP A 61 -11.98 11.39 5.42
N TYR A 62 -11.35 12.30 4.68
CA TYR A 62 -10.00 12.75 4.95
C TYR A 62 -9.81 14.21 4.53
N ARG A 63 -8.76 14.84 5.04
CA ARG A 63 -8.38 16.21 4.66
C ARG A 63 -6.98 16.21 4.07
N VAL A 64 -6.81 16.98 3.00
CA VAL A 64 -5.50 17.31 2.43
C VAL A 64 -5.19 18.76 2.78
N ILE A 65 -4.00 18.98 3.34
CA ILE A 65 -3.49 20.31 3.65
C ILE A 65 -2.24 20.51 2.79
N HIS A 66 -2.27 21.52 1.93
CA HIS A 66 -1.09 21.95 1.19
C HIS A 66 -0.29 22.93 2.06
N THR A 67 1.00 22.69 2.16
CA THR A 67 1.95 23.49 2.95
C THR A 67 3.06 24.01 2.04
N GLU A 68 3.93 24.87 2.56
CA GLU A 68 5.13 25.30 1.83
C GLU A 68 6.11 24.15 1.54
N ASN A 69 6.01 23.05 2.28
CA ASN A 69 6.95 21.93 2.23
C ASN A 69 6.37 20.66 1.59
N GLY A 70 5.15 20.69 1.07
CA GLY A 70 4.46 19.54 0.47
C GLY A 70 3.03 19.38 0.99
N ILE A 71 2.57 18.14 1.19
CA ILE A 71 1.20 17.83 1.62
C ILE A 71 1.14 17.10 2.96
N GLU A 72 0.04 17.32 3.67
CA GLU A 72 -0.37 16.51 4.80
C GLU A 72 -1.75 15.90 4.55
N ILE A 73 -1.89 14.60 4.79
CA ILE A 73 -3.16 13.88 4.68
C ILE A 73 -3.59 13.41 6.06
N ASN A 74 -4.78 13.80 6.47
CA ASN A 74 -5.34 13.49 7.78
C ASN A 74 -6.62 12.68 7.65
N THR A 75 -6.65 11.52 8.30
CA THR A 75 -7.87 10.75 8.57
C THR A 75 -8.11 10.70 10.09
N SER A 76 -9.17 10.02 10.53
CA SER A 76 -9.38 9.72 11.94
C SER A 76 -8.26 8.83 12.54
N ARG A 77 -7.59 7.99 11.74
CA ARG A 77 -6.61 6.98 12.21
C ARG A 77 -5.16 7.26 11.84
N LEU A 78 -4.89 8.18 10.92
CA LEU A 78 -3.52 8.54 10.53
C LEU A 78 -3.30 10.00 10.19
N HIS A 79 -2.03 10.38 10.22
CA HIS A 79 -1.51 11.62 9.67
C HIS A 79 -0.29 11.29 8.82
N LEU A 80 -0.39 11.51 7.52
CA LEU A 80 0.69 11.33 6.55
C LEU A 80 1.27 12.70 6.22
N VAL A 81 2.60 12.80 6.24
CA VAL A 81 3.35 13.99 5.82
C VAL A 81 4.24 13.59 4.65
N TYR A 82 4.18 14.36 3.55
CA TYR A 82 4.94 14.07 2.34
C TYR A 82 5.43 15.34 1.64
N ASP A 83 6.70 15.35 1.23
CA ASP A 83 7.36 16.49 0.59
C ASP A 83 7.19 16.59 -0.94
N GLU A 84 6.37 15.70 -1.52
CA GLU A 84 6.07 15.63 -2.96
C GLU A 84 7.28 15.32 -3.87
N LYS A 85 8.36 14.78 -3.30
CA LYS A 85 9.56 14.33 -4.04
C LYS A 85 9.66 12.81 -4.08
N GLU A 86 10.74 12.26 -4.64
CA GLU A 86 11.00 10.82 -4.53
C GLU A 86 10.90 10.35 -3.08
N PHE A 87 10.18 9.23 -2.87
CA PHE A 87 9.95 8.70 -1.53
C PHE A 87 11.28 8.44 -0.82
N SER A 88 11.41 9.04 0.35
CA SER A 88 12.61 8.95 1.19
C SER A 88 12.21 9.01 2.66
N SER A 89 13.08 8.53 3.55
CA SER A 89 12.81 8.50 4.99
C SER A 89 12.55 9.88 5.59
N GLY A 90 13.18 10.93 5.05
CA GLY A 90 12.95 12.32 5.45
C GLY A 90 11.78 12.99 4.74
N GLY A 91 11.40 12.50 3.57
CA GLY A 91 10.36 13.10 2.72
C GLY A 91 8.97 12.53 2.95
N LEU A 92 8.84 11.29 3.44
CA LEU A 92 7.56 10.61 3.62
C LEU A 92 7.47 9.91 4.98
N SER A 93 6.44 10.24 5.76
CA SER A 93 6.15 9.59 7.04
C SER A 93 4.65 9.42 7.28
N ILE A 94 4.27 8.38 8.03
CA ILE A 94 2.90 8.12 8.43
C ILE A 94 2.86 7.89 9.94
N HIS A 95 2.16 8.78 10.62
CA HIS A 95 1.89 8.70 12.03
C HIS A 95 0.56 7.98 12.30
N VAL A 96 0.59 6.99 13.18
CA VAL A 96 -0.59 6.25 13.63
C VAL A 96 -1.26 7.01 14.77
N LYS A 97 -2.56 7.31 14.62
CA LYS A 97 -3.39 7.90 15.67
C LYS A 97 -4.05 6.79 16.51
N GLY A 98 -4.17 7.00 17.81
CA GLY A 98 -4.87 6.09 18.73
C GLY A 98 -3.97 5.56 19.85
N SER A 99 -4.22 4.32 20.28
CA SER A 99 -3.58 3.75 21.48
C SER A 99 -2.07 3.48 21.34
N VAL A 100 -1.57 3.38 20.10
CA VAL A 100 -0.16 3.17 19.80
C VAL A 100 0.38 4.43 19.14
N ASN A 101 1.39 5.02 19.75
CA ASN A 101 2.03 6.24 19.26
C ASN A 101 3.29 5.89 18.47
N SER A 102 3.12 5.59 17.18
CA SER A 102 4.22 5.19 16.30
C SER A 102 4.19 5.98 14.99
N THR A 103 5.36 6.34 14.50
CA THR A 103 5.54 6.90 13.16
C THR A 103 6.37 5.93 12.35
N TRP A 104 5.92 5.63 11.14
CA TRP A 104 6.71 4.94 10.14
C TRP A 104 7.30 5.96 9.17
N HIS A 105 8.59 5.84 8.89
CA HIS A 105 9.26 6.58 7.82
C HIS A 105 9.52 5.66 6.63
N TYR A 106 9.44 6.21 5.42
CA TYR A 106 9.68 5.42 4.22
C TYR A 106 11.07 4.76 4.25
N GLY A 107 11.12 3.46 3.94
CA GLY A 107 12.34 2.65 3.97
C GLY A 107 12.69 2.05 5.33
N GLU A 108 11.96 2.39 6.40
CA GLU A 108 12.13 1.72 7.69
C GLU A 108 11.68 0.26 7.62
N GLN A 109 12.48 -0.61 8.24
CA GLN A 109 12.12 -2.02 8.41
C GLN A 109 10.97 -2.16 9.39
N ILE A 110 10.10 -3.12 9.12
CA ILE A 110 8.91 -3.37 9.94
C ILE A 110 9.12 -4.60 10.78
N CYS A 111 8.78 -4.46 12.06
CA CYS A 111 8.72 -5.54 13.02
C CYS A 111 7.26 -6.02 13.13
N ASP A 112 6.89 -6.98 12.29
CA ASP A 112 5.58 -7.65 12.35
C ASP A 112 5.65 -8.98 13.12
N LEU A 113 4.52 -9.68 13.22
CA LEU A 113 4.39 -10.96 13.90
C LEU A 113 4.58 -12.16 12.96
N GLY A 114 5.11 -11.94 11.76
CA GLY A 114 5.25 -12.94 10.71
C GLY A 114 3.93 -13.27 10.01
N GLY A 115 4.04 -13.65 8.75
CA GLY A 115 2.97 -14.19 7.93
C GLY A 115 3.12 -15.70 7.76
N THR A 116 3.04 -16.14 6.51
CA THR A 116 3.21 -17.55 6.14
C THR A 116 4.55 -17.75 5.44
N ALA A 117 5.17 -18.92 5.58
CA ALA A 117 6.20 -19.35 4.64
C ALA A 117 5.54 -19.85 3.35
N ARG A 118 6.07 -19.46 2.19
CA ARG A 118 5.52 -19.85 0.88
C ARG A 118 5.45 -21.37 0.65
N THR A 119 6.48 -22.11 1.08
CA THR A 119 6.55 -23.58 0.99
C THR A 119 7.31 -24.14 2.19
N LEU A 120 6.99 -25.37 2.60
CA LEU A 120 7.77 -26.14 3.57
C LEU A 120 8.50 -27.33 2.91
N ASP A 121 8.54 -27.38 1.59
CA ASP A 121 9.13 -28.49 0.85
C ASP A 121 10.65 -28.53 1.11
N GLY A 122 11.11 -29.64 1.71
CA GLY A 122 12.52 -29.85 2.03
C GLY A 122 13.03 -29.07 3.25
N VAL A 123 12.14 -28.46 4.04
CA VAL A 123 12.52 -27.80 5.29
C VAL A 123 12.64 -28.84 6.41
N ASP A 124 13.80 -28.88 7.06
CA ASP A 124 14.05 -29.66 8.28
C ASP A 124 14.28 -28.68 9.44
N GLY A 125 13.24 -28.44 10.24
CA GLY A 125 13.28 -27.54 11.40
C GLY A 125 12.64 -26.16 11.17
N GLU A 126 13.12 -25.16 11.89
CA GLU A 126 12.59 -23.79 11.88
C GLU A 126 12.93 -23.07 10.57
N ILE A 127 11.97 -22.33 10.03
CA ILE A 127 12.15 -21.44 8.89
C ILE A 127 11.63 -20.04 9.20
N ARG A 128 12.31 -19.04 8.66
CA ARG A 128 11.86 -17.65 8.71
C ARG A 128 10.54 -17.48 7.95
N LEU A 129 9.57 -16.84 8.60
CA LEU A 129 8.31 -16.46 7.96
C LEU A 129 8.50 -15.19 7.11
N ASP A 130 7.70 -15.09 6.05
CA ASP A 130 7.57 -13.84 5.30
C ASP A 130 6.84 -12.78 6.15
N HIS A 131 6.87 -11.52 5.70
CA HIS A 131 6.18 -10.42 6.37
C HIS A 131 4.66 -10.67 6.45
N GLY A 132 4.10 -10.37 7.62
CA GLY A 132 2.67 -10.50 7.92
C GLY A 132 1.96 -9.15 7.94
N VAL A 133 0.63 -9.19 7.98
CA VAL A 133 -0.20 -7.98 8.11
C VAL A 133 -0.43 -7.54 9.56
N VAL A 134 0.13 -8.22 10.56
CA VAL A 134 -0.11 -7.92 11.97
C VAL A 134 1.18 -7.50 12.66
N SER A 135 1.18 -6.37 13.36
CA SER A 135 2.33 -5.86 14.12
C SER A 135 1.90 -5.32 15.49
N ARG A 136 2.85 -5.28 16.43
CA ARG A 136 2.71 -4.62 17.73
C ARG A 136 2.83 -3.09 17.64
N ASN A 137 3.37 -2.57 16.54
CA ASN A 137 3.54 -1.14 16.32
C ASN A 137 2.25 -0.48 15.78
N GLY A 138 1.14 -1.22 15.67
CA GLY A 138 -0.14 -0.65 15.26
C GLY A 138 -0.33 -0.45 13.77
N PHE A 139 0.70 -0.70 12.94
CA PHE A 139 0.63 -0.66 11.48
C PHE A 139 1.34 -1.86 10.82
N SER A 140 1.02 -2.14 9.57
CA SER A 140 1.71 -3.11 8.70
C SER A 140 1.91 -2.51 7.32
N LEU A 141 2.92 -2.99 6.60
CA LEU A 141 3.16 -2.63 5.21
C LEU A 141 3.06 -3.86 4.33
N LEU A 142 2.47 -3.68 3.15
CA LEU A 142 2.43 -4.66 2.10
C LEU A 142 3.06 -4.04 0.85
N ASP A 143 4.18 -4.62 0.41
CA ASP A 143 4.85 -4.22 -0.82
C ASP A 143 4.29 -5.02 -2.01
N ASP A 144 3.58 -4.33 -2.90
CA ASP A 144 2.96 -4.89 -4.11
C ASP A 144 3.75 -4.51 -5.38
N SER A 145 4.96 -3.96 -5.24
CA SER A 145 5.77 -3.44 -6.36
C SER A 145 6.25 -4.55 -7.30
N ASN A 146 6.42 -5.77 -6.78
CA ASN A 146 6.98 -6.91 -7.53
C ASN A 146 5.93 -7.94 -7.99
N SER A 147 4.64 -7.70 -7.71
CA SER A 147 3.56 -8.59 -8.11
C SER A 147 3.30 -8.56 -9.60
N HIS A 148 2.94 -9.71 -10.17
CA HIS A 148 2.38 -9.73 -11.52
C HIS A 148 1.00 -9.07 -11.54
N VAL A 149 0.67 -8.46 -12.67
CA VAL A 149 -0.67 -7.92 -12.94
C VAL A 149 -1.55 -8.99 -13.58
N LEU A 150 -2.83 -8.95 -13.25
CA LEU A 150 -3.87 -9.77 -13.85
C LEU A 150 -4.51 -8.98 -15.00
N LEU A 151 -4.46 -9.55 -16.20
CA LEU A 151 -5.08 -9.00 -17.40
C LEU A 151 -6.57 -9.38 -17.47
N GLU A 152 -7.36 -8.63 -18.24
CA GLU A 152 -8.81 -8.86 -18.39
C GLU A 152 -9.16 -10.23 -19.01
N ASP A 153 -8.26 -10.78 -19.80
CA ASP A 153 -8.38 -12.12 -20.38
C ASP A 153 -8.06 -13.24 -19.37
N GLY A 154 -7.55 -12.85 -18.19
CA GLY A 154 -7.18 -13.64 -17.03
C GLY A 154 -5.76 -14.21 -17.08
N TRP A 155 -4.91 -13.73 -17.98
CA TRP A 155 -3.48 -14.02 -17.96
C TRP A 155 -2.72 -13.13 -16.96
N ILE A 156 -1.56 -13.62 -16.52
CA ILE A 156 -0.61 -12.85 -15.71
C ILE A 156 0.45 -12.20 -16.59
N LYS A 157 0.87 -10.99 -16.24
CA LYS A 157 1.98 -10.28 -16.90
C LYS A 157 2.87 -9.62 -15.86
N SER A 158 4.18 -9.58 -16.11
CA SER A 158 5.10 -8.83 -15.26
C SER A 158 4.79 -7.33 -15.35
N ARG A 159 4.93 -6.63 -14.22
CA ARG A 159 4.79 -5.17 -14.16
C ARG A 159 5.93 -4.50 -14.93
N LYS A 160 5.72 -3.25 -15.38
CA LYS A 160 6.84 -2.41 -15.84
C LYS A 160 7.81 -2.19 -14.66
N LYS A 161 9.10 -2.10 -14.96
CA LYS A 161 10.12 -1.86 -13.92
C LYS A 161 10.10 -0.39 -13.52
N GLY A 162 10.42 -0.11 -12.24
CA GLY A 162 10.55 1.25 -11.72
C GLY A 162 9.32 1.80 -11.01
N GLU A 163 8.24 1.02 -10.92
CA GLU A 163 7.00 1.44 -10.26
C GLU A 163 7.00 0.99 -8.79
N GLY A 164 7.05 1.93 -7.84
CA GLY A 164 6.85 1.64 -6.42
C GLY A 164 5.37 1.60 -6.08
N SER A 165 4.90 0.58 -5.36
CA SER A 165 3.52 0.48 -4.87
C SER A 165 3.48 -0.20 -3.49
N LEU A 166 3.27 0.61 -2.46
CA LEU A 166 3.19 0.16 -1.08
C LEU A 166 1.78 0.39 -0.52
N PHE A 167 1.32 -0.52 0.34
CA PHE A 167 0.11 -0.32 1.13
C PHE A 167 0.48 -0.28 2.60
N LEU A 168 0.06 0.74 3.33
CA LEU A 168 0.19 0.81 4.78
C LEU A 168 -1.19 0.74 5.44
N GLY A 169 -1.37 -0.29 6.28
CA GLY A 169 -2.60 -0.54 7.03
C GLY A 169 -2.41 -0.35 8.52
N ILE A 170 -3.43 0.18 9.20
CA ILE A 170 -3.45 0.43 10.64
C ILE A 170 -4.44 -0.49 11.33
N TRP A 171 -3.98 -1.15 12.39
CA TRP A 171 -4.74 -2.15 13.15
C TRP A 171 -4.94 -1.78 14.61
N SER A 172 -4.28 -0.73 15.10
CA SER A 172 -4.51 -0.19 16.45
C SER A 172 -5.95 0.32 16.60
N ARG A 173 -6.53 0.10 17.78
CA ARG A 173 -7.80 0.74 18.14
C ARG A 173 -7.54 2.22 18.46
N LEU A 174 -8.52 3.06 18.14
CA LEU A 174 -8.57 4.44 18.63
C LEU A 174 -8.72 4.46 20.15
#